data_AF-A0A7Z1S7M0-F1
#
_entry.id   AF-A0A7Z1S7M0-F1
#
_cell.length_a   1.000
_cell.length_b   1.000
_cell.length_c   1.000
_cell.angle_alpha   90.00
_cell.angle_beta   90.00
_cell.angle_gamma   90.00
#
_symmetry.space_group_name_H-M   'P 1'
#
loop_
_entity.id
_entity.type
_entity.pdbx_description
1 polymer ?
#
loop_
_entity_poly.entity_id
_entity_poly.type
_entity_poly.pdbx_seq_one_letter_code
_entity_poly.pdbx_strand_id
1 'polypeptide(L)'
;CHVFYMIGIGLSYSNMMTTGMNALNEELQGDGNAMFNTLQQFSGAVATSLVAVIINYVQHHTSHNYEVSTTLGSKAALGVLLLLLLVSFARFAYYLFFAKKA
;
A
#
# COMPACT_ATOMS: atom_id res chain seq x y z
N CYS A 1 8.03 -3.00 13.96
CA CYS A 1 7.22 -2.52 12.81
C CYS A 1 5.81 -3.14 12.73
N HIS A 2 5.57 -4.37 13.21
CA HIS A 2 4.25 -5.01 13.18
C HIS A 2 3.14 -4.24 13.92
N VAL A 3 3.44 -3.67 15.10
CA VAL A 3 2.45 -2.92 15.90
C VAL A 3 1.94 -1.68 15.16
N PHE A 4 2.84 -0.87 14.60
CA PHE A 4 2.46 0.32 13.82
C PHE A 4 1.66 -0.04 12.57
N TYR A 5 2.03 -1.13 11.89
CA TYR A 5 1.28 -1.64 10.75
C TYR A 5 -0.15 -2.05 11.13
N MET A 6 -0.30 -2.80 12.23
CA MET A 6 -1.62 -3.25 12.71
C MET A 6 -2.50 -2.10 13.22
N ILE A 7 -1.92 -1.06 13.82
CA ILE A 7 -2.66 0.17 14.15
C ILE A 7 -3.23 0.80 12.88
N GLY A 8 -2.43 0.92 11.81
CA GLY A 8 -2.89 1.44 10.53
C GLY A 8 -4.03 0.62 9.92
N ILE A 9 -3.90 -0.73 9.93
CA ILE A 9 -4.94 -1.66 9.49
C ILE A 9 -6.23 -1.47 10.29
N GLY A 10 -6.14 -1.38 11.63
CA GLY A 10 -7.29 -1.21 12.51
C GLY A 10 -8.04 0.11 12.32
N LEU A 11 -7.31 1.20 12.07
CA LEU A 11 -7.91 2.52 11.86
C LEU A 11 -8.56 2.68 10.47
N SER A 12 -8.11 1.93 9.46
CA SER A 12 -8.52 2.13 8.07
C SER A 12 -9.19 0.91 7.44
N TYR A 13 -8.39 -0.11 7.10
CA TYR A 13 -8.81 -1.28 6.34
C TYR A 13 -9.94 -2.05 7.03
N SER A 14 -9.85 -2.24 8.36
CA SER A 14 -10.88 -2.95 9.13
C SER A 14 -12.25 -2.26 9.02
N ASN A 15 -12.29 -0.93 9.19
CA ASN A 15 -13.53 -0.16 9.09
C ASN A 15 -14.10 -0.19 7.66
N MET A 16 -13.23 -0.05 6.65
CA MET A 16 -13.63 -0.12 5.25
C MET A 16 -14.23 -1.48 4.88
N MET A 17 -13.62 -2.58 5.34
CA MET A 17 -14.15 -3.92 5.15
C MET A 17 -15.52 -4.08 5.80
N THR A 18 -15.68 -3.66 7.06
CA THR A 18 -16.98 -3.72 7.74
C THR A 18 -18.05 -2.92 7.00
N THR A 19 -17.75 -1.67 6.59
CA THR A 19 -18.70 -0.86 5.82
C THR A 19 -19.06 -1.50 4.48
N GLY A 20 -18.08 -2.05 3.76
CA GLY A 20 -18.31 -2.73 2.48
C GLY A 20 -19.16 -3.99 2.62
N MET A 21 -18.92 -4.79 3.65
CA MET A 21 -19.70 -6.01 3.90
C MET A 21 -21.13 -5.70 4.37
N ASN A 22 -21.32 -4.66 5.18
CA ASN A 22 -22.64 -4.23 5.63
C ASN A 22 -23.53 -3.68 4.49
N ALA A 23 -22.95 -3.34 3.34
CA ALA A 23 -23.69 -2.92 2.16
C ALA A 23 -24.21 -4.10 1.31
N LEU A 24 -23.84 -5.35 1.64
CA LEU A 24 -24.21 -6.56 0.92
C LEU A 24 -25.27 -7.36 1.67
N ASN A 25 -26.17 -8.01 0.92
CA ASN A 25 -27.07 -9.03 1.48
C ASN A 25 -26.24 -10.20 2.05
N GLU A 26 -26.76 -10.87 3.09
CA GLU A 26 -26.07 -11.98 3.76
C GLU A 26 -25.60 -13.08 2.79
N GLU A 27 -26.43 -13.40 1.79
CA GLU A 27 -26.11 -14.39 0.74
C GLU A 27 -24.86 -14.03 -0.07
N LEU A 28 -24.55 -12.74 -0.23
CA LEU A 28 -23.40 -12.24 -1.00
C LEU A 28 -22.18 -11.96 -0.13
N GLN A 29 -22.27 -12.15 1.20
CA GLN A 29 -21.14 -11.83 2.08
C GLN A 29 -19.93 -12.76 1.86
N GLY A 30 -20.18 -14.02 1.49
CA GLY A 30 -19.12 -14.96 1.12
C GLY A 30 -18.32 -14.47 -0.08
N ASP A 31 -19.00 -14.03 -1.14
CA ASP A 31 -18.39 -13.48 -2.34
C ASP A 31 -17.68 -12.16 -2.07
N GLY A 32 -18.30 -11.27 -1.28
CA GLY A 32 -17.69 -10.00 -0.86
C GLY A 32 -16.36 -10.20 -0.12
N ASN A 33 -16.32 -11.17 0.81
CA ASN A 33 -15.08 -11.51 1.51
C ASN A 33 -14.02 -12.10 0.56
N ALA A 34 -14.42 -12.96 -0.38
CA ALA A 34 -13.51 -13.47 -1.40
C ALA A 34 -12.91 -12.32 -2.23
N MET A 35 -13.72 -11.35 -2.65
CA MET A 35 -13.26 -10.16 -3.36
C MET A 35 -12.26 -9.33 -2.54
N PHE A 36 -12.53 -9.06 -1.27
CA PHE A 36 -11.58 -8.34 -0.41
C PHE A 36 -10.23 -9.06 -0.32
N ASN A 37 -10.24 -10.38 -0.14
CA ASN A 37 -9.03 -11.20 -0.09
C ASN A 37 -8.27 -11.17 -1.43
N THR A 38 -8.97 -11.30 -2.55
CA THR A 38 -8.36 -11.22 -3.89
C THR A 38 -7.75 -9.84 -4.13
N LEU A 39 -8.45 -8.76 -3.81
CA LEU A 39 -7.94 -7.39 -3.95
C LEU A 39 -6.74 -7.14 -3.05
N GLN A 40 -6.74 -7.68 -1.83
CA GLN A 40 -5.60 -7.58 -0.93
C GLN A 40 -4.37 -8.30 -1.49
N GLN A 41 -4.52 -9.54 -1.96
CA GLN A 41 -3.42 -10.29 -2.56
C GLN A 41 -2.91 -9.64 -3.85
N PHE A 42 -3.82 -9.19 -4.71
CA PHE A 42 -3.47 -8.46 -5.92
C PHE A 42 -2.68 -7.18 -5.61
N SER A 43 -3.15 -6.38 -4.64
CA SER A 43 -2.46 -5.16 -4.22
C SER A 43 -1.07 -5.45 -3.68
N GLY A 44 -0.90 -6.53 -2.91
CA GLY A 44 0.40 -6.99 -2.42
C GLY A 44 1.35 -7.42 -3.55
N ALA A 45 0.82 -8.13 -4.55
CA ALA A 45 1.60 -8.53 -5.73
C ALA A 45 2.06 -7.30 -6.53
N VAL A 46 1.18 -6.35 -6.80
CA VAL A 46 1.51 -5.10 -7.51
C VAL A 46 2.59 -4.31 -6.76
N ALA A 47 2.47 -4.16 -5.44
CA ALA A 47 3.47 -3.47 -4.63
C ALA A 47 4.85 -4.16 -4.69
N THR A 48 4.86 -5.49 -4.66
CA THR A 48 6.10 -6.27 -4.77
C THR A 48 6.74 -6.13 -6.16
N SER A 49 5.94 -6.21 -7.23
CA SER A 49 6.40 -6.00 -8.60
C SER A 49 6.98 -4.60 -8.80
N LEU A 50 6.36 -3.57 -8.22
CA LEU A 50 6.87 -2.20 -8.27
C LEU A 50 8.27 -2.09 -7.64
N VAL A 51 8.45 -2.64 -6.43
CA VAL A 51 9.76 -2.65 -5.76
C VAL A 51 10.79 -3.42 -6.58
N ALA A 52 10.42 -4.58 -7.13
CA ALA A 52 11.31 -5.39 -7.96
C ALA A 52 11.76 -4.63 -9.22
N VAL A 53 10.86 -3.94 -9.91
CA VAL A 53 11.17 -3.12 -11.08
C VAL A 53 12.15 -2.00 -10.72
N ILE A 54 11.93 -1.30 -9.60
CA ILE A 54 12.84 -0.22 -9.16
C ILE A 54 14.23 -0.77 -8.88
N ILE A 55 14.33 -1.88 -8.13
CA ILE A 55 15.62 -2.51 -7.82
C ILE A 55 16.32 -2.95 -9.11
N ASN A 56 15.62 -3.63 -10.00
CA ASN A 56 16.18 -4.11 -11.26
C ASN A 56 16.65 -2.96 -12.16
N TYR A 57 15.87 -1.87 -12.22
CA TYR A 57 16.23 -0.67 -12.95
C TYR A 57 17.55 -0.06 -12.44
N VAL A 58 17.71 0.08 -11.11
CA VAL A 58 18.94 0.60 -10.51
C VAL A 58 20.11 -0.36 -10.72
N GLN A 59 19.88 -1.68 -10.59
CA GLN A 59 20.90 -2.70 -10.86
C GLN A 59 21.43 -2.63 -12.30
N HIS A 60 20.57 -2.39 -13.29
CA HIS A 60 20.96 -2.35 -14.70
C HIS A 60 21.72 -1.07 -15.08
N HIS A 61 21.46 0.05 -14.40
CA HIS A 61 22.05 1.36 -14.72
C HIS A 61 23.27 1.72 -13.85
N THR A 62 23.70 0.83 -12.96
CA THR A 62 24.82 1.07 -12.05
C THR A 62 25.96 0.11 -12.36
N SER A 63 27.16 0.64 -12.62
CA SER A 63 28.37 -0.15 -12.92
C SER A 63 29.07 -0.74 -11.67
N HIS A 64 28.42 -0.71 -10.51
CA HIS A 64 28.96 -1.22 -9.25
C HIS A 64 28.65 -2.71 -9.06
N ASN A 65 29.33 -3.34 -8.09
CA ASN A 65 29.04 -4.71 -7.67
C ASN A 65 27.57 -4.90 -7.32
N TYR A 66 27.04 -6.09 -7.58
CA TYR A 66 25.62 -6.44 -7.41
C TYR A 66 25.08 -6.09 -6.01
N GLU A 67 25.87 -6.27 -4.96
CA GLU A 67 25.51 -5.93 -3.57
C GLU A 67 25.25 -4.42 -3.38
N VAL A 68 26.12 -3.59 -3.93
CA VAL A 68 26.03 -2.12 -3.83
C VAL A 68 24.83 -1.62 -4.63
N SER A 69 24.65 -2.13 -5.84
CA SER A 69 23.54 -1.76 -6.72
C SER A 69 22.18 -2.19 -6.14
N THR A 70 22.10 -3.37 -5.51
CA THR A 70 20.88 -3.83 -4.82
C THR A 70 20.57 -2.96 -3.60
N THR A 71 21.59 -2.59 -2.82
CA THR A 71 21.41 -1.70 -1.65
C THR A 71 20.91 -0.32 -2.08
N LEU A 72 21.47 0.23 -3.15
CA LEU A 72 21.02 1.49 -3.73
C LEU A 72 19.58 1.39 -4.27
N GLY A 73 19.27 0.31 -5.00
CA GLY A 73 17.92 0.03 -5.50
C GLY A 73 16.89 -0.09 -4.38
N SER A 74 17.21 -0.79 -3.29
CA SER A 74 16.34 -0.93 -2.12
C SER A 74 16.10 0.41 -1.42
N LYS A 75 17.13 1.26 -1.31
CA LYS A 75 16.99 2.63 -0.77
C LYS A 75 16.08 3.47 -1.66
N ALA A 76 16.25 3.39 -2.99
CA ALA A 76 15.40 4.09 -3.94
C ALA A 76 13.93 3.61 -3.86
N ALA A 77 13.71 2.29 -3.80
CA ALA A 77 12.38 1.71 -3.66
C ALA A 77 11.70 2.15 -2.34
N LEU A 78 12.43 2.15 -1.22
CA LEU A 78 11.93 2.69 0.04
C LEU A 78 11.59 4.18 -0.05
N GLY A 79 12.43 4.97 -0.73
CA GLY A 79 12.17 6.39 -0.98
C GLY A 79 10.89 6.63 -1.78
N VAL A 80 10.65 5.84 -2.83
CA VAL A 80 9.42 5.90 -3.64
C VAL A 80 8.20 5.53 -2.80
N LEU A 81 8.25 4.43 -2.04
CA LEU A 81 7.15 4.00 -1.17
C LEU A 81 6.86 5.05 -0.08
N LEU A 82 7.90 5.66 0.50
CA LEU A 82 7.76 6.73 1.48
C LEU A 82 7.11 7.98 0.85
N LEU A 83 7.49 8.36 -0.36
CA LEU A 83 6.88 9.48 -1.08
C LEU A 83 5.39 9.22 -1.34
N LEU A 84 5.03 8.02 -1.81
CA LEU A 84 3.63 7.63 -2.00
C LEU A 84 2.82 7.68 -0.70
N LEU A 85 3.42 7.22 0.41
CA LEU A 85 2.82 7.30 1.73
C LEU A 85 2.58 8.76 2.16
N LEU A 86 3.57 9.62 2.00
CA LEU A 86 3.47 11.05 2.35
C LEU A 86 2.41 11.76 1.50
N VAL A 87 2.34 11.48 0.20
CA VAL A 87 1.30 12.04 -0.69
C VAL A 87 -0.10 11.59 -0.24
N SER A 88 -0.27 10.30 0.06
CA SER A 88 -1.55 9.76 0.55
C SER A 88 -1.97 10.40 1.87
N PHE A 89 -1.03 10.50 2.82
CA PHE A 89 -1.27 11.13 4.12
C PHE A 89 -1.60 12.62 3.99
N ALA A 90 -0.88 13.35 3.14
CA ALA A 90 -1.14 14.77 2.87
C ALA A 90 -2.54 14.98 2.28
N ARG A 91 -2.97 14.11 1.34
CA ARG A 91 -4.33 14.15 0.79
C ARG A 91 -5.39 13.87 1.85
N PHE A 92 -5.18 12.85 2.69
CA PHE A 92 -6.07 12.55 3.80
C PHE A 92 -6.20 13.72 4.79
N ALA A 93 -5.07 14.31 5.21
CA ALA A 93 -5.06 15.48 6.08
C ALA A 93 -5.77 16.67 5.42
N TYR A 94 -5.50 16.95 4.14
CA TYR A 94 -6.20 18.00 3.39
C TYR A 94 -7.71 17.80 3.38
N TYR A 95 -8.20 16.59 3.09
CA TYR A 95 -9.62 16.28 3.15
C TYR A 95 -10.20 16.50 4.56
N LEU A 96 -9.49 16.07 5.60
CA LEU A 96 -9.96 16.24 6.97
C LEU A 96 -10.09 17.71 7.39
N PHE A 97 -9.11 18.54 7.05
CA PHE A 97 -9.06 19.95 7.48
C PHE A 97 -9.89 20.89 6.60
N PHE A 98 -9.97 20.64 5.29
CA PHE A 98 -10.62 21.56 4.35
C PHE A 98 -11.99 21.07 3.84
N ALA A 99 -12.22 19.77 3.67
CA ALA A 99 -13.50 19.29 3.14
C ALA A 99 -14.61 19.24 4.20
N LYS A 100 -14.26 19.17 5.49
CA LYS A 100 -15.25 19.22 6.59
C LYS A 100 -15.73 20.64 6.91
N LYS A 101 -15.19 21.65 6.23
CA LYS A 101 -15.47 23.08 6.43
C LYS A 101 -16.42 23.69 5.38
N ALA A 102 -16.87 22.89 4.42
CA ALA A 102 -17.90 23.19 3.43
C ALA A 102 -19.15 22.36 3.75
#